data_AF-A0A924YA40-F1
#
_entry.id   AF-A0A924YA40-F1
#
_cell.length_a   1.000
_cell.length_b   1.000
_cell.length_c   1.000
_cell.angle_alpha   90.00
_cell.angle_beta   90.00
_cell.angle_gamma   90.00
#
_symmetry.space_group_name_H-M   'P 1'
#
loop_
_entity.id
_entity.type
_entity.pdbx_description
1 polymer ?
#
loop_
_entity_poly.entity_id
_entity_poly.type
_entity_poly.pdbx_seq_one_letter_code
_entity_poly.pdbx_strand_id
1 'polypeptide(L)'
;MFRRLVFLLCLVLMLAPSVVSLAQEPQGLPVDIPREDLFVADQIFRYSVIANYNLWVPGSLTPHRHALMMETLWYADQETGERLYGAAVSDPEYNDDFTEMTVQLRDNLAWSDGTPFTSADLVFTVETLMANTDLIWSADLNTFVESVEATDDYTVVFTLNEANPRFHFFFETRWNGVYIMPKHVWENVEDPVTFTDPEPVVLGTYVPIQADPNGFWELFQRREDWESTSAGIVTGNAGPEYVLTIFYGDSTRKAIAMSRGELDVAFDYDFEAFESVLEETPSAQSWYTD
;
A
#
# COMPACT_ATOMS: atom_id res chain seq x y z
N MET A 1 -87.41 11.40 17.02
CA MET A 1 -86.57 12.37 17.77
C MET A 1 -85.16 11.79 17.78
N PHE A 2 -84.15 12.59 17.42
CA PHE A 2 -82.71 12.25 17.31
C PHE A 2 -82.27 11.28 16.20
N ARG A 3 -81.05 11.39 15.67
CA ARG A 3 -80.30 12.49 15.02
C ARG A 3 -79.23 11.77 14.19
N ARG A 4 -78.86 12.33 13.04
CA ARG A 4 -78.03 11.69 12.00
C ARG A 4 -76.61 11.36 12.49
N LEU A 5 -76.16 10.15 12.17
CA LEU A 5 -74.76 9.70 12.27
C LEU A 5 -73.98 10.32 11.10
N VAL A 6 -73.00 11.17 11.38
CA VAL A 6 -71.96 11.57 10.43
C VAL A 6 -70.64 11.22 11.09
N PHE A 7 -70.02 10.14 10.62
CA PHE A 7 -68.66 9.77 11.00
C PHE A 7 -67.69 10.68 10.26
N LEU A 8 -66.99 11.54 10.99
CA LEU A 8 -65.86 12.31 10.49
C LEU A 8 -64.64 11.39 10.46
N LEU A 9 -64.14 11.07 9.26
CA LEU A 9 -62.93 10.29 9.06
C LEU A 9 -61.72 11.23 9.24
N CYS A 10 -61.17 11.29 10.46
CA CYS A 10 -59.86 11.93 10.69
C CYS A 10 -58.76 11.01 10.19
N LEU A 11 -58.27 11.25 8.98
CA LEU A 11 -57.06 10.64 8.44
C LEU A 11 -55.85 11.24 9.17
N VAL A 12 -55.40 10.58 10.24
CA VAL A 12 -54.08 10.86 10.84
C VAL A 12 -53.04 10.20 9.94
N LEU A 13 -52.37 10.99 9.10
CA LEU A 13 -51.12 10.60 8.46
C LEU A 13 -50.08 10.38 9.57
N MET A 14 -49.87 9.12 9.96
CA MET A 14 -48.69 8.74 10.73
C MET A 14 -47.48 8.87 9.81
N LEU A 15 -46.76 9.99 9.94
CA LEU A 15 -45.36 10.06 9.55
C LEU A 15 -44.62 9.03 10.40
N ALA A 16 -44.31 7.88 9.82
CA ALA A 16 -43.39 6.94 10.43
C ALA A 16 -42.06 7.69 10.64
N PRO A 17 -41.51 7.74 11.86
CA PRO A 17 -40.14 8.20 12.02
C PRO A 17 -39.27 7.26 11.21
N SER A 18 -38.57 7.81 10.22
CA SER A 18 -37.48 7.13 9.53
C SER A 18 -36.55 6.63 10.62
N VAL A 19 -36.52 5.32 10.83
CA VAL A 19 -35.48 4.70 11.65
C VAL A 19 -34.20 4.99 10.89
N VAL A 20 -33.45 6.00 11.32
CA VAL A 20 -32.03 6.07 11.01
C VAL A 20 -31.50 4.78 11.60
N SER A 21 -31.21 3.81 10.74
CA SER A 21 -30.42 2.66 11.14
C SER A 21 -29.09 3.24 11.59
N LEU A 22 -28.89 3.35 12.90
CA LEU A 22 -27.55 3.38 13.44
C LEU A 22 -26.90 2.13 12.86
N ALA A 23 -25.86 2.29 12.05
CA ALA A 23 -25.06 1.17 11.59
C ALA A 23 -24.67 0.41 12.87
N GLN A 24 -25.21 -0.80 13.02
CA GLN A 24 -24.81 -1.68 14.09
C GLN A 24 -23.32 -1.93 13.86
N GLU A 25 -22.48 -1.65 14.86
CA GLU A 25 -21.05 -1.96 14.74
C GLU A 25 -20.91 -3.41 14.28
N PRO A 26 -20.05 -3.69 13.29
CA PRO A 26 -19.74 -5.07 12.94
C PRO A 26 -19.30 -5.78 14.22
N GLN A 27 -20.02 -6.82 14.62
CA GLN A 27 -19.47 -7.79 15.57
C GLN A 27 -18.41 -8.58 14.79
N GLY A 28 -17.14 -8.29 15.05
CA GLY A 28 -16.02 -8.96 14.42
C GLY A 28 -15.50 -8.29 13.15
N LEU A 29 -14.61 -9.01 12.47
CA LEU A 29 -13.93 -8.54 11.26
C LEU A 29 -14.90 -8.39 10.08
N PRO A 30 -14.63 -7.44 9.16
CA PRO A 30 -15.49 -7.18 8.00
C PRO A 30 -15.36 -8.23 6.88
N VAL A 31 -14.59 -9.30 7.10
CA VAL A 31 -14.27 -10.34 6.13
C VAL A 31 -14.52 -11.72 6.73
N ASP A 32 -14.94 -12.67 5.89
CA ASP A 32 -15.21 -14.06 6.28
C ASP A 32 -13.99 -14.93 5.92
N ILE A 33 -12.89 -14.74 6.65
CA ILE A 33 -11.62 -15.47 6.50
C ILE A 33 -11.27 -16.12 7.84
N PRO A 34 -10.83 -17.40 7.86
CA PRO A 34 -10.33 -18.02 9.09
C PRO A 34 -9.24 -17.17 9.74
N ARG A 35 -9.34 -16.97 11.06
CA ARG A 35 -8.48 -16.02 11.77
C ARG A 35 -7.00 -16.42 11.70
N GLU A 36 -6.71 -17.72 11.66
CA GLU A 36 -5.37 -18.28 11.51
C GLU A 36 -4.69 -17.96 10.17
N ASP A 37 -5.47 -17.66 9.13
CA ASP A 37 -4.96 -17.35 7.79
C ASP A 37 -4.87 -15.83 7.54
N LEU A 38 -5.42 -15.03 8.46
CA LEU A 38 -5.59 -13.59 8.34
C LEU A 38 -4.71 -12.83 9.33
N PHE A 39 -3.81 -12.00 8.80
CA PHE A 39 -3.12 -10.98 9.58
C PHE A 39 -3.86 -9.64 9.49
N VAL A 40 -4.15 -9.02 10.63
CA VAL A 40 -4.89 -7.76 10.72
C VAL A 40 -3.97 -6.64 11.20
N ALA A 41 -3.73 -5.66 10.34
CA ALA A 41 -2.94 -4.47 10.62
C ALA A 41 -3.83 -3.22 10.75
N ASP A 42 -3.58 -2.40 11.75
CA ASP A 42 -4.23 -1.10 11.89
C ASP A 42 -3.85 -0.18 10.72
N GLN A 43 -4.73 0.75 10.35
CA GLN A 43 -4.42 1.87 9.45
C GLN A 43 -4.11 3.14 10.26
N ILE A 44 -3.02 3.84 9.91
CA ILE A 44 -2.66 5.14 10.53
C ILE A 44 -3.77 6.17 10.32
N PHE A 45 -4.41 6.12 9.16
CA PHE A 45 -5.52 6.99 8.79
C PHE A 45 -6.46 6.26 7.86
N ARG A 46 -7.74 6.63 7.90
CA ARG A 46 -8.74 6.15 6.95
C ARG A 46 -8.37 6.57 5.54
N TYR A 47 -8.44 5.65 4.58
CA TYR A 47 -8.12 5.94 3.20
C TYR A 47 -9.21 6.79 2.53
N SER A 48 -8.80 7.85 1.84
CA SER A 48 -9.69 8.73 1.07
C SER A 48 -9.73 8.35 -0.42
N VAL A 49 -8.72 7.63 -0.90
CA VAL A 49 -8.61 7.14 -2.27
C VAL A 49 -8.77 5.63 -2.25
N ILE A 50 -9.87 5.16 -2.84
CA ILE A 50 -10.37 3.79 -2.71
C ILE A 50 -10.42 3.16 -4.09
N ALA A 51 -9.92 1.94 -4.23
CA ALA A 51 -9.88 1.21 -5.52
C ALA A 51 -9.24 2.01 -6.68
N ASN A 52 -8.34 2.93 -6.35
CA ASN A 52 -7.42 3.55 -7.29
C ASN A 52 -6.01 3.14 -6.86
N TYR A 53 -5.40 2.29 -7.68
CA TYR A 53 -4.07 1.74 -7.50
C TYR A 53 -3.08 2.33 -8.50
N ASN A 54 -3.41 3.46 -9.10
CA ASN A 54 -2.42 4.33 -9.71
C ASN A 54 -1.60 4.97 -8.59
N LEU A 55 -0.40 4.45 -8.38
CA LEU A 55 0.46 4.85 -7.27
C LEU A 55 1.29 6.09 -7.62
N TRP A 56 1.15 6.60 -8.84
CA TRP A 56 1.76 7.85 -9.29
C TRP A 56 0.93 9.10 -9.01
N VAL A 57 -0.30 8.97 -8.50
CA VAL A 57 -1.14 10.13 -8.15
C VAL A 57 -1.21 10.37 -6.63
N PRO A 58 -1.34 11.64 -6.19
CA PRO A 58 -1.45 11.95 -4.78
C PRO A 58 -2.62 11.23 -4.09
N GLY A 59 -2.36 10.67 -2.91
CA GLY A 59 -3.35 10.03 -2.05
C GLY A 59 -3.59 8.54 -2.31
N SER A 60 -3.28 8.01 -3.50
CA SER A 60 -3.37 6.58 -3.79
C SER A 60 -2.31 5.76 -3.07
N LEU A 61 -1.12 6.33 -2.86
CA LEU A 61 -0.05 5.72 -2.09
C LEU A 61 -0.41 5.71 -0.60
N THR A 62 -0.45 4.52 -0.01
CA THR A 62 -0.73 4.33 1.42
C THR A 62 0.36 3.49 2.09
N PRO A 63 0.46 3.52 3.44
CA PRO A 63 1.51 2.82 4.18
C PRO A 63 1.45 1.29 4.07
N HIS A 64 0.31 0.74 3.63
CA HIS A 64 0.21 -0.71 3.41
C HIS A 64 0.38 -1.06 1.94
N ARG A 65 -0.20 -0.27 1.02
CA ARG A 65 -0.03 -0.52 -0.42
C ARG A 65 1.43 -0.54 -0.82
N HIS A 66 2.24 0.37 -0.27
CA HIS A 66 3.68 0.43 -0.59
C HIS A 66 4.49 -0.78 -0.10
N ALA A 67 4.06 -1.43 0.98
CA ALA A 67 4.76 -2.54 1.60
C ALA A 67 4.29 -3.87 1.01
N LEU A 68 3.02 -3.93 0.58
CA LEU A 68 2.37 -5.16 0.15
C LEU A 68 2.40 -5.35 -1.37
N MET A 69 2.19 -4.28 -2.14
CA MET A 69 1.99 -4.34 -3.59
C MET A 69 3.18 -3.83 -4.40
N MET A 70 3.98 -2.94 -3.83
CA MET A 70 4.93 -2.15 -4.60
C MET A 70 6.34 -2.71 -4.48
N GLU A 71 7.19 -2.28 -5.41
CA GLU A 71 8.60 -2.62 -5.43
C GLU A 71 9.43 -1.38 -5.79
N THR A 72 10.64 -1.31 -5.25
CA THR A 72 11.63 -0.29 -5.57
C THR A 72 13.01 -0.94 -5.72
N LEU A 73 14.07 -0.15 -5.89
CA LEU A 73 15.41 -0.72 -6.04
C LEU A 73 15.95 -1.26 -4.71
N TRP A 74 15.78 -0.48 -3.64
CA TRP A 74 16.31 -0.80 -2.32
C TRP A 74 15.36 -0.43 -1.20
N TYR A 75 15.53 -1.05 -0.04
CA TYR A 75 14.86 -0.64 1.20
C TYR A 75 15.91 -0.33 2.25
N ALA A 76 15.64 0.65 3.11
CA ALA A 76 16.44 0.87 4.31
C ALA A 76 15.81 0.08 5.48
N ASP A 77 16.54 -0.88 6.01
CA ASP A 77 16.19 -1.53 7.26
C ASP A 77 16.27 -0.48 8.38
N GLN A 78 15.12 -0.19 9.00
CA GLN A 78 15.02 0.83 10.05
C GLN A 78 15.63 0.35 11.39
N GLU A 79 15.80 -0.96 11.58
CA GLU A 79 16.37 -1.54 12.79
C GLU A 79 17.90 -1.53 12.73
N THR A 80 18.47 -2.02 11.62
CA THR A 80 19.92 -2.16 11.48
C THR A 80 20.58 -0.96 10.80
N GLY A 81 19.82 -0.18 10.02
CA GLY A 81 20.34 0.84 9.13
C GLY A 81 20.98 0.28 7.87
N GLU A 82 20.95 -1.03 7.66
CA GLU A 82 21.50 -1.69 6.48
C GLU A 82 20.53 -1.55 5.28
N ARG A 83 21.09 -1.71 4.08
CA ARG A 83 20.31 -1.71 2.85
C ARG A 83 19.85 -3.12 2.52
N LEU A 84 18.55 -3.27 2.30
CA LEU A 84 17.95 -4.47 1.75
C LEU A 84 17.79 -4.30 0.24
N TYR A 85 18.06 -5.38 -0.48
CA TYR A 85 18.10 -5.42 -1.95
C TYR A 85 16.75 -5.88 -2.50
N GLY A 86 15.93 -4.92 -2.95
CA GLY A 86 14.62 -5.14 -3.58
C GLY A 86 14.78 -5.64 -5.01
N ALA A 87 14.41 -4.79 -5.97
CA ALA A 87 14.63 -5.04 -7.40
C ALA A 87 16.11 -4.94 -7.81
N ALA A 88 16.96 -4.25 -7.06
CA ALA A 88 18.41 -4.24 -7.30
C ALA A 88 19.10 -5.42 -6.60
N VAL A 89 20.27 -5.85 -7.08
CA VAL A 89 21.09 -6.93 -6.48
C VAL A 89 22.40 -6.46 -5.84
N SER A 90 22.73 -5.18 -5.99
CA SER A 90 23.94 -4.55 -5.45
C SER A 90 23.65 -3.12 -5.04
N ASP A 91 24.62 -2.48 -4.37
CA ASP A 91 24.60 -1.04 -4.16
C ASP A 91 24.64 -0.26 -5.49
N PRO A 92 24.19 1.01 -5.52
CA PRO A 92 24.33 1.86 -6.70
C PRO A 92 25.80 2.11 -7.03
N GLU A 93 26.17 1.95 -8.29
CA GLU A 93 27.52 2.21 -8.77
C GLU A 93 27.59 3.59 -9.41
N TYR A 94 28.35 4.51 -8.81
CA TYR A 94 28.55 5.85 -9.36
C TYR A 94 29.88 5.96 -10.10
N ASN A 95 29.92 6.78 -11.14
CA ASN A 95 31.17 7.24 -11.72
C ASN A 95 31.89 8.26 -10.80
N ASP A 96 33.16 8.57 -11.10
CA ASP A 96 34.04 9.35 -10.21
C ASP A 96 33.52 10.78 -9.88
N ASP A 97 32.70 11.36 -10.77
CA ASP A 97 32.15 12.71 -10.60
C ASP A 97 30.66 12.72 -10.17
N PHE A 98 30.09 11.54 -9.91
CA PHE A 98 28.70 11.34 -9.49
C PHE A 98 27.66 11.89 -10.48
N THR A 99 27.97 11.90 -11.77
CA THR A 99 27.06 12.29 -12.85
C THR A 99 26.38 11.10 -13.51
N GLU A 100 26.84 9.87 -13.25
CA GLU A 100 26.19 8.65 -13.71
C GLU A 100 26.00 7.68 -12.53
N MET A 101 24.85 7.00 -12.50
CA MET A 101 24.54 5.94 -11.55
C MET A 101 24.08 4.69 -12.31
N THR A 102 24.81 3.59 -12.14
CA THR A 102 24.45 2.27 -12.69
C THR A 102 23.77 1.42 -11.63
N VAL A 103 22.75 0.67 -12.04
CA VAL A 103 21.93 -0.22 -11.21
C VAL A 103 21.89 -1.60 -11.85
N GLN A 104 22.34 -2.61 -11.09
CA GLN A 104 22.15 -4.02 -11.44
C GLN A 104 20.82 -4.51 -10.87
N LEU A 105 19.93 -4.96 -11.75
CA LEU A 105 18.61 -5.48 -11.42
C LEU A 105 18.64 -6.99 -11.20
N ARG A 106 17.64 -7.46 -10.46
CA ARG A 106 17.37 -8.85 -10.18
C ARG A 106 16.69 -9.52 -11.38
N ASP A 107 17.20 -10.67 -11.80
CA ASP A 107 16.78 -11.37 -13.03
C ASP A 107 15.68 -12.42 -12.83
N ASN A 108 15.30 -12.67 -11.58
CA ASN A 108 14.31 -13.68 -11.20
C ASN A 108 13.05 -13.09 -10.56
N LEU A 109 12.74 -11.82 -10.86
CA LEU A 109 11.49 -11.18 -10.48
C LEU A 109 10.41 -11.33 -11.56
N ALA A 110 9.17 -11.48 -11.15
CA ALA A 110 8.02 -11.48 -12.03
C ALA A 110 6.87 -10.63 -11.47
N TRP A 111 6.21 -9.91 -12.37
CA TRP A 111 4.93 -9.27 -12.12
C TRP A 111 3.86 -10.31 -11.77
N SER A 112 2.80 -9.92 -11.07
CA SER A 112 1.72 -10.82 -10.62
C SER A 112 0.94 -11.50 -11.74
N ASP A 113 1.11 -11.07 -12.99
CA ASP A 113 0.56 -11.74 -14.18
C ASP A 113 1.54 -12.73 -14.83
N GLY A 114 2.72 -12.92 -14.24
CA GLY A 114 3.79 -13.80 -14.70
C GLY A 114 4.76 -13.16 -15.70
N THR A 115 4.55 -11.89 -16.09
CA THR A 115 5.49 -11.18 -16.96
C THR A 115 6.82 -10.95 -16.22
N PRO A 116 7.98 -11.28 -16.80
CA PRO A 116 9.26 -11.00 -16.17
C PRO A 116 9.47 -9.50 -15.95
N PHE A 117 9.99 -9.13 -14.77
CA PHE A 117 10.45 -7.78 -14.51
C PHE A 117 11.81 -7.54 -15.15
N THR A 118 11.98 -6.42 -15.83
CA THR A 118 13.24 -6.08 -16.54
C THR A 118 13.59 -4.59 -16.44
N SER A 119 14.77 -4.23 -16.92
CA SER A 119 15.23 -2.84 -17.09
C SER A 119 14.23 -1.96 -17.85
N ALA A 120 13.46 -2.55 -18.76
CA ALA A 120 12.45 -1.82 -19.52
C ALA A 120 11.35 -1.22 -18.64
N ASP A 121 10.98 -1.88 -17.53
CA ASP A 121 9.97 -1.39 -16.59
C ASP A 121 10.47 -0.17 -15.80
N LEU A 122 11.73 -0.20 -15.36
CA LEU A 122 12.36 0.90 -14.65
C LEU A 122 12.56 2.12 -15.55
N VAL A 123 13.11 1.92 -16.75
CA VAL A 123 13.27 3.00 -17.75
C VAL A 123 11.93 3.62 -18.07
N PHE A 124 10.91 2.81 -18.40
CA PHE A 124 9.57 3.30 -18.70
C PHE A 124 8.95 4.09 -17.54
N THR A 125 9.10 3.60 -16.30
CA THR A 125 8.59 4.29 -15.11
C THR A 125 9.20 5.69 -14.99
N VAL A 126 10.52 5.79 -15.09
CA VAL A 126 11.22 7.07 -14.92
C VAL A 126 10.87 8.04 -16.04
N GLU A 127 10.89 7.59 -17.30
CA GLU A 127 10.52 8.41 -18.46
C GLU A 127 9.07 8.90 -18.36
N THR A 128 8.14 8.03 -17.96
CA THR A 128 6.72 8.38 -17.82
C THR A 128 6.50 9.42 -16.73
N LEU A 129 7.15 9.25 -15.57
CA LEU A 129 7.10 10.22 -14.48
C LEU A 129 7.70 11.57 -14.91
N MET A 130 8.83 11.57 -15.62
CA MET A 130 9.43 12.81 -16.13
C MET A 130 8.53 13.52 -17.15
N ALA A 131 7.84 12.78 -18.01
CA ALA A 131 6.98 13.35 -19.05
C ALA A 131 5.65 13.94 -18.55
N ASN A 132 5.22 13.61 -17.32
CA ASN A 132 3.91 13.99 -16.80
C ASN A 132 4.03 14.76 -15.48
N THR A 133 3.92 16.10 -15.53
CA THR A 133 4.16 17.00 -14.38
C THR A 133 3.18 16.85 -13.22
N ASP A 134 2.02 16.25 -13.45
CA ASP A 134 0.98 16.02 -12.43
C ASP A 134 1.20 14.73 -11.62
N LEU A 135 2.13 13.87 -12.06
CA LEU A 135 2.50 12.65 -11.34
C LEU A 135 3.49 12.97 -10.21
N ILE A 136 3.39 12.22 -9.11
CA ILE A 136 4.36 12.28 -8.02
C ILE A 136 5.76 11.93 -8.55
N TRP A 137 6.81 12.48 -7.93
CA TRP A 137 8.20 12.35 -8.36
C TRP A 137 8.59 13.00 -9.69
N SER A 138 7.64 13.49 -10.50
CA SER A 138 7.96 14.16 -11.77
C SER A 138 8.95 15.32 -11.58
N ALA A 139 8.71 16.18 -10.59
CA ALA A 139 9.58 17.32 -10.31
C ALA A 139 10.97 16.90 -9.84
N ASP A 140 11.07 15.91 -8.97
CA ASP A 140 12.35 15.39 -8.47
C ASP A 140 13.16 14.75 -9.61
N LEU A 141 12.53 13.88 -10.40
CA LEU A 141 13.19 13.21 -11.52
C LEU A 141 13.62 14.21 -12.61
N ASN A 142 12.77 15.18 -12.98
CA ASN A 142 13.16 16.25 -13.91
C ASN A 142 14.31 17.12 -13.37
N THR A 143 14.44 17.26 -12.05
CA THR A 143 15.53 18.03 -11.45
C THR A 143 16.85 17.27 -11.57
N PHE A 144 16.86 15.96 -11.33
CA PHE A 144 18.10 15.20 -11.18
C PHE A 144 18.50 14.33 -12.36
N VAL A 145 17.56 13.90 -13.19
CA VAL A 145 17.80 12.95 -14.30
C VAL A 145 17.87 13.69 -15.62
N GLU A 146 18.97 13.51 -16.35
CA GLU A 146 19.12 13.93 -17.74
C GLU A 146 18.60 12.84 -18.68
N SER A 147 19.02 11.59 -18.46
CA SER A 147 18.54 10.42 -19.20
C SER A 147 18.58 9.15 -18.35
N VAL A 148 17.82 8.14 -18.76
CA VAL A 148 17.83 6.80 -18.17
C VAL A 148 17.81 5.78 -19.31
N GLU A 149 18.77 4.87 -19.33
CA GLU A 149 18.94 3.92 -20.43
C GLU A 149 19.20 2.50 -19.90
N ALA A 150 18.73 1.50 -20.64
CA ALA A 150 19.04 0.10 -20.38
C ALA A 150 20.20 -0.35 -21.29
N THR A 151 21.25 -0.91 -20.72
CA THR A 151 22.36 -1.49 -21.51
C THR A 151 22.13 -2.97 -21.82
N ASP A 152 21.32 -3.64 -21.00
CA ASP A 152 20.76 -4.97 -21.20
C ASP A 152 19.46 -5.12 -20.39
N ASP A 153 18.88 -6.33 -20.34
CA ASP A 153 17.61 -6.60 -19.66
C ASP A 153 17.65 -6.38 -18.13
N TYR A 154 18.84 -6.26 -17.53
CA TYR A 154 19.02 -6.18 -16.08
C TYR A 154 20.04 -5.13 -15.63
N THR A 155 20.43 -4.21 -16.51
CA THR A 155 21.38 -3.13 -16.20
C THR A 155 20.82 -1.79 -16.68
N VAL A 156 20.60 -0.86 -15.74
CA VAL A 156 20.08 0.48 -16.01
C VAL A 156 21.12 1.53 -15.62
N VAL A 157 21.33 2.52 -16.49
CA VAL A 157 22.23 3.64 -16.27
C VAL A 157 21.43 4.93 -16.26
N PHE A 158 21.56 5.69 -15.18
CA PHE A 158 21.04 7.04 -15.06
C PHE A 158 22.15 8.05 -15.34
N THR A 159 21.93 8.96 -16.27
CA THR A 159 22.74 10.18 -16.45
C THR A 159 22.06 11.30 -15.67
N LEU A 160 22.82 12.04 -14.86
CA LEU A 160 22.30 13.05 -13.95
C LEU A 160 22.62 14.46 -14.44
N ASN A 161 21.68 15.40 -14.26
CA ASN A 161 21.84 16.80 -14.66
C ASN A 161 23.02 17.49 -13.94
N GLU A 162 23.31 17.07 -12.71
CA GLU A 162 24.41 17.57 -11.88
C GLU A 162 24.95 16.43 -10.99
N ALA A 163 26.19 16.59 -10.50
CA ALA A 163 26.81 15.64 -9.58
C ALA A 163 25.95 15.41 -8.32
N ASN A 164 25.49 14.18 -8.12
CA ASN A 164 24.64 13.82 -6.98
C ASN A 164 24.99 12.44 -6.40
N PRO A 165 25.86 12.36 -5.37
CA PRO A 165 26.26 11.10 -4.73
C PRO A 165 25.15 10.43 -3.89
N ARG A 166 23.94 11.00 -3.91
CA ARG A 166 22.79 10.60 -3.07
C ARG A 166 21.53 10.33 -3.88
N PHE A 167 21.63 10.33 -5.21
CA PHE A 167 20.48 10.15 -6.10
C PHE A 167 19.71 8.84 -5.85
N HIS A 168 20.39 7.76 -5.47
CA HIS A 168 19.76 6.48 -5.15
C HIS A 168 18.71 6.54 -4.04
N PHE A 169 18.73 7.55 -3.15
CA PHE A 169 17.73 7.67 -2.08
C PHE A 169 16.31 7.91 -2.61
N PHE A 170 16.13 8.35 -3.86
CA PHE A 170 14.80 8.39 -4.49
C PHE A 170 14.23 6.99 -4.73
N PHE A 171 15.08 5.97 -4.85
CA PHE A 171 14.71 4.57 -5.06
C PHE A 171 15.04 3.67 -3.85
N GLU A 172 15.38 4.27 -2.70
CA GLU A 172 15.56 3.58 -1.43
C GLU A 172 14.36 3.84 -0.52
N THR A 173 13.44 2.88 -0.43
CA THR A 173 12.24 3.02 0.38
C THR A 173 12.58 3.00 1.87
N ARG A 174 12.14 4.06 2.57
CA ARG A 174 12.05 4.12 4.04
C ARG A 174 10.59 4.23 4.49
N TRP A 175 9.89 5.12 3.80
CA TRP A 175 8.45 5.36 3.89
C TRP A 175 7.85 5.54 2.50
N ASN A 176 8.61 6.19 1.61
CA ASN A 176 8.23 6.44 0.24
C ASN A 176 9.46 6.27 -0.65
N GLY A 177 9.23 6.06 -1.95
CA GLY A 177 10.25 5.99 -2.99
C GLY A 177 9.60 6.08 -4.37
N VAL A 178 10.43 6.15 -5.40
CA VAL A 178 9.99 5.93 -6.78
C VAL A 178 9.76 4.43 -6.93
N TYR A 179 8.49 4.08 -7.12
CA TYR A 179 8.08 2.71 -7.29
C TYR A 179 7.84 2.39 -8.74
N ILE A 180 8.20 1.17 -9.11
CA ILE A 180 8.23 0.73 -10.49
C ILE A 180 6.85 0.20 -10.88
N MET A 181 6.37 0.58 -12.07
CA MET A 181 5.08 0.13 -12.62
C MET A 181 5.30 -0.73 -13.87
N PRO A 182 4.39 -1.68 -14.17
CA PRO A 182 4.55 -2.62 -15.26
C PRO A 182 4.42 -1.94 -16.62
N LYS A 183 5.51 -1.85 -17.38
CA LYS A 183 5.51 -1.20 -18.69
C LYS A 183 4.43 -1.77 -19.60
N HIS A 184 4.30 -3.09 -19.66
CA HIS A 184 3.38 -3.78 -20.57
C HIS A 184 1.90 -3.45 -20.30
N VAL A 185 1.55 -3.01 -19.09
CA VAL A 185 0.21 -2.50 -18.76
C VAL A 185 0.12 -1.02 -19.10
N TRP A 186 1.08 -0.24 -18.62
CA TRP A 186 1.01 1.22 -18.60
C TRP A 186 1.38 1.89 -19.93
N GLU A 187 2.13 1.23 -20.82
CA GLU A 187 2.52 1.78 -22.12
C GLU A 187 1.31 2.00 -23.06
N ASN A 188 0.20 1.32 -22.79
CA ASN A 188 -1.05 1.43 -23.54
C ASN A 188 -2.05 2.41 -22.91
N VAL A 189 -1.70 3.05 -21.79
CA VAL A 189 -2.54 4.01 -21.09
C VAL A 189 -2.43 5.38 -21.77
N GLU A 190 -3.56 5.93 -22.23
CA GLU A 190 -3.58 7.23 -22.92
C GLU A 190 -3.21 8.40 -21.99
N ASP A 191 -3.73 8.38 -20.76
CA ASP A 191 -3.47 9.40 -19.75
C ASP A 191 -3.14 8.74 -18.41
N PRO A 192 -1.85 8.69 -18.02
CA PRO A 192 -1.42 8.08 -16.77
C PRO A 192 -1.87 8.86 -15.53
N VAL A 193 -2.34 10.11 -15.67
CA VAL A 193 -2.85 10.90 -14.53
C VAL A 193 -4.27 10.48 -14.15
N THR A 194 -5.09 10.08 -15.12
CA THR A 194 -6.50 9.73 -14.89
C THR A 194 -6.78 8.24 -14.84
N PHE A 195 -5.86 7.40 -15.33
CA PHE A 195 -5.98 5.95 -15.19
C PHE A 195 -5.90 5.54 -13.72
N THR A 196 -6.82 4.70 -13.26
CA THR A 196 -6.93 4.33 -11.83
C THR A 196 -6.33 2.97 -11.50
N ASP A 197 -5.89 2.22 -12.52
CA ASP A 197 -5.37 0.85 -12.39
C ASP A 197 -6.24 -0.08 -11.51
N PRO A 198 -7.53 -0.29 -11.84
CA PRO A 198 -8.48 -0.94 -10.94
C PRO A 198 -8.19 -2.43 -10.67
N GLU A 199 -7.42 -3.08 -11.56
CA GLU A 199 -6.96 -4.46 -11.46
C GLU A 199 -5.43 -4.46 -11.55
N PRO A 200 -4.73 -4.02 -10.49
CA PRO A 200 -3.31 -3.70 -10.59
C PRO A 200 -2.47 -4.95 -10.79
N VAL A 201 -1.52 -4.87 -11.74
CA VAL A 201 -0.42 -5.83 -11.86
C VAL A 201 0.70 -5.36 -10.95
N VAL A 202 1.05 -6.17 -9.95
CA VAL A 202 1.93 -5.78 -8.84
C VAL A 202 3.24 -6.56 -8.88
N LEU A 203 4.33 -5.94 -8.42
CA LEU A 203 5.62 -6.61 -8.25
C LEU A 203 5.84 -7.09 -6.81
N GLY A 204 5.14 -6.48 -5.85
CA GLY A 204 5.11 -6.91 -4.46
C GLY A 204 4.40 -8.26 -4.25
N THR A 205 4.37 -8.69 -2.99
CA THR A 205 3.98 -10.06 -2.59
C THR A 205 2.48 -10.28 -2.51
N TYR A 206 1.68 -9.20 -2.42
CA TYR A 206 0.23 -9.27 -2.24
C TYR A 206 -0.51 -8.46 -3.29
N VAL A 207 -1.67 -8.98 -3.69
CA VAL A 207 -2.63 -8.31 -4.57
C VAL A 207 -3.83 -7.83 -3.74
N PRO A 208 -4.39 -6.64 -4.02
CA PRO A 208 -5.63 -6.22 -3.39
C PRO A 208 -6.80 -7.01 -3.98
N ILE A 209 -7.67 -7.55 -3.13
CA ILE A 209 -8.82 -8.36 -3.56
C ILE A 209 -10.16 -7.75 -3.17
N GLN A 210 -10.19 -6.87 -2.15
CA GLN A 210 -11.41 -6.21 -1.71
C GLN A 210 -11.08 -4.94 -0.94
N ALA A 211 -11.91 -3.90 -1.07
CA ALA A 211 -11.80 -2.69 -0.28
C ALA A 211 -13.18 -2.19 0.16
N ASP A 212 -13.23 -1.57 1.34
CA ASP A 212 -14.42 -0.86 1.80
C ASP A 212 -14.62 0.42 0.98
N PRO A 213 -15.82 0.66 0.41
CA PRO A 213 -16.15 1.89 -0.31
C PRO A 213 -16.06 3.18 0.53
N ASN A 214 -15.94 3.08 1.86
CA ASN A 214 -15.74 4.23 2.75
C ASN A 214 -14.30 4.33 3.30
N GLY A 215 -13.40 3.46 2.84
CA GLY A 215 -11.98 3.48 3.14
C GLY A 215 -11.61 3.00 4.54
N PHE A 216 -12.52 2.31 5.24
CA PHE A 216 -12.23 1.77 6.57
C PHE A 216 -11.34 0.55 6.55
N TRP A 217 -11.31 -0.23 5.46
CA TRP A 217 -10.46 -1.39 5.37
C TRP A 217 -10.15 -1.76 3.93
N GLU A 218 -9.06 -2.48 3.75
CA GLU A 218 -8.60 -3.04 2.48
C GLU A 218 -7.99 -4.42 2.73
N LEU A 219 -8.41 -5.40 1.95
CA LEU A 219 -8.02 -6.80 2.06
C LEU A 219 -7.10 -7.16 0.89
N PHE A 220 -6.00 -7.79 1.23
CA PHE A 220 -4.98 -8.26 0.32
C PHE A 220 -4.82 -9.78 0.43
N GLN A 221 -4.53 -10.42 -0.69
CA GLN A 221 -4.20 -11.84 -0.75
C GLN A 221 -2.77 -12.00 -1.24
N ARG A 222 -2.01 -12.89 -0.59
CA ARG A 222 -0.68 -13.25 -1.03
C ARG A 222 -0.73 -13.92 -2.39
N ARG A 223 0.19 -13.56 -3.28
CA ARG A 223 0.32 -14.21 -4.58
C ARG A 223 0.74 -15.67 -4.42
N GLU A 224 0.22 -16.56 -5.28
CA GLU A 224 0.66 -17.97 -5.29
C GLU A 224 2.15 -18.09 -5.65
N ASP A 225 2.66 -17.21 -6.50
CA ASP A 225 4.05 -17.15 -6.99
C ASP A 225 4.96 -16.23 -6.16
N TRP A 226 4.63 -16.03 -4.87
CA TRP A 226 5.36 -15.14 -3.96
C TRP A 226 6.88 -15.34 -3.92
N GLU A 227 7.41 -16.53 -4.24
CA GLU A 227 8.85 -16.78 -4.36
C GLU A 227 9.52 -15.97 -5.48
N SER A 228 8.75 -15.41 -6.41
CA SER A 228 9.22 -14.56 -7.51
C SER A 228 9.20 -13.06 -7.17
N THR A 229 8.99 -12.70 -5.89
CA THR A 229 9.04 -11.32 -5.40
C THR A 229 10.35 -11.08 -4.64
N SER A 230 10.77 -9.82 -4.48
CA SER A 230 11.99 -9.53 -3.71
C SER A 230 11.88 -10.02 -2.27
N ALA A 231 10.73 -9.83 -1.62
CA ALA A 231 10.49 -10.31 -0.26
C ALA A 231 10.58 -11.83 -0.18
N GLY A 232 10.01 -12.57 -1.14
CA GLY A 232 10.11 -14.03 -1.19
C GLY A 232 11.56 -14.51 -1.35
N ILE A 233 12.33 -13.85 -2.21
CA ILE A 233 13.73 -14.18 -2.50
C ILE A 233 14.65 -13.84 -1.33
N VAL A 234 14.49 -12.65 -0.73
CA VAL A 234 15.35 -12.14 0.33
C VAL A 234 15.05 -12.81 1.67
N THR A 235 13.78 -13.01 1.99
CA THR A 235 13.38 -13.52 3.32
C THR A 235 13.18 -15.04 3.34
N GLY A 236 12.88 -15.65 2.19
CA GLY A 236 12.47 -17.06 2.11
C GLY A 236 11.13 -17.36 2.81
N ASN A 237 10.39 -16.32 3.23
CA ASN A 237 9.17 -16.44 4.00
C ASN A 237 7.97 -15.95 3.18
N ALA A 238 6.96 -16.81 3.11
CA ALA A 238 5.67 -16.49 2.50
C ALA A 238 4.96 -15.31 3.17
N GLY A 239 5.01 -15.25 4.51
CA GLY A 239 4.09 -14.42 5.28
C GLY A 239 2.67 -15.02 5.32
N PRO A 240 1.70 -14.30 5.90
CA PRO A 240 0.30 -14.72 5.98
C PRO A 240 -0.35 -14.88 4.60
N GLU A 241 -1.42 -15.67 4.50
CA GLU A 241 -2.17 -15.80 3.25
C GLU A 241 -2.98 -14.54 2.94
N TYR A 242 -3.57 -13.94 3.97
CA TYR A 242 -4.35 -12.72 3.85
C TYR A 242 -3.83 -11.63 4.79
N VAL A 243 -3.84 -10.39 4.30
CA VAL A 243 -3.59 -9.20 5.12
C VAL A 243 -4.82 -8.30 5.02
N LEU A 244 -5.49 -8.08 6.14
CA LEU A 244 -6.52 -7.05 6.27
C LEU A 244 -5.91 -5.82 6.92
N THR A 245 -6.02 -4.69 6.24
CA THR A 245 -5.73 -3.38 6.83
C THR A 245 -7.05 -2.77 7.27
N ILE A 246 -7.14 -2.22 8.48
CA ILE A 246 -8.39 -1.67 9.02
C ILE A 246 -8.15 -0.44 9.89
N PHE A 247 -8.96 0.60 9.67
CA PHE A 247 -8.94 1.83 10.45
C PHE A 247 -9.90 1.73 11.65
N TYR A 248 -9.36 1.47 12.84
CA TYR A 248 -10.15 1.48 14.08
C TYR A 248 -10.36 2.89 14.67
N GLY A 249 -9.54 3.87 14.27
CA GLY A 249 -9.62 5.23 14.77
C GLY A 249 -8.89 5.42 16.09
N ASP A 250 -9.62 5.67 17.17
CA ASP A 250 -9.02 6.00 18.48
C ASP A 250 -8.42 4.80 19.22
N SER A 251 -7.52 5.08 20.16
CA SER A 251 -6.79 4.10 20.97
C SER A 251 -7.69 3.13 21.72
N THR A 252 -8.85 3.60 22.20
CA THR A 252 -9.80 2.75 22.95
C THR A 252 -10.41 1.68 22.04
N ARG A 253 -10.81 2.04 20.81
CA ARG A 253 -11.28 1.05 19.83
C ARG A 253 -10.21 0.04 19.44
N LYS A 254 -8.96 0.49 19.23
CA LYS A 254 -7.82 -0.40 18.97
C LYS A 254 -7.57 -1.37 20.12
N ALA A 255 -7.62 -0.91 21.36
CA ALA A 255 -7.42 -1.75 22.54
C ALA A 255 -8.50 -2.83 22.68
N ILE A 256 -9.76 -2.47 22.44
CA ILE A 256 -10.89 -3.43 22.42
C ILE A 256 -10.71 -4.45 21.29
N ALA A 257 -10.29 -4.04 20.09
CA ALA A 257 -10.07 -4.94 18.98
C ALA A 257 -8.93 -5.93 19.29
N MET A 258 -7.82 -5.45 19.86
CA MET A 258 -6.69 -6.28 20.24
C MET A 258 -7.06 -7.30 21.33
N SER A 259 -7.82 -6.89 22.37
CA SER A 259 -8.25 -7.81 23.44
C SER A 259 -9.27 -8.86 22.97
N ARG A 260 -9.97 -8.60 21.87
CA ARG A 260 -10.83 -9.59 21.19
C ARG A 260 -10.07 -10.49 20.21
N GLY A 261 -8.78 -10.25 19.98
CA GLY A 261 -7.99 -10.94 18.97
C GLY A 261 -8.36 -10.54 17.53
N GLU A 262 -9.02 -9.40 17.35
CA GLU A 262 -9.41 -8.87 16.03
C GLU A 262 -8.31 -7.99 15.39
N LEU A 263 -7.21 -7.72 16.10
CA LEU A 263 -6.12 -6.88 15.63
C LEU A 263 -4.77 -7.50 16.02
N ASP A 264 -3.87 -7.69 15.05
CA ASP A 264 -2.54 -8.28 15.29
C ASP A 264 -1.48 -7.22 15.55
N VAL A 265 -1.51 -6.11 14.80
CA VAL A 265 -0.57 -5.00 14.94
C VAL A 265 -1.32 -3.68 14.97
N ALA A 266 -0.99 -2.86 15.96
CA ALA A 266 -1.52 -1.52 16.15
C ALA A 266 -0.40 -0.57 16.54
N PHE A 267 -0.60 0.71 16.24
CA PHE A 267 0.33 1.80 16.56
C PHE A 267 -0.48 3.02 17.05
N ASP A 268 0.24 4.05 17.51
CA ASP A 268 -0.33 5.31 17.99
C ASP A 268 -1.34 5.14 19.14
N TYR A 269 -1.01 4.29 20.12
CA TYR A 269 -1.77 4.22 21.38
C TYR A 269 -1.48 5.45 22.25
N ASP A 270 -2.51 5.93 22.95
CA ASP A 270 -2.29 6.68 24.18
C ASP A 270 -1.79 5.72 25.28
N PHE A 271 -1.12 6.29 26.27
CA PHE A 271 -0.42 5.50 27.29
C PHE A 271 -1.39 4.61 28.07
N GLU A 272 -2.58 5.13 28.41
CA GLU A 272 -3.59 4.39 29.15
C GLU A 272 -4.16 3.19 28.36
N ALA A 273 -4.43 3.33 27.06
CA ALA A 273 -4.88 2.19 26.26
C ALA A 273 -3.74 1.18 26.04
N PHE A 274 -2.50 1.65 25.90
CA PHE A 274 -1.33 0.78 25.80
C PHE A 274 -1.16 -0.09 27.06
N GLU A 275 -1.21 0.51 28.25
CA GLU A 275 -1.17 -0.23 29.52
C GLU A 275 -2.32 -1.24 29.62
N SER A 276 -3.54 -0.83 29.28
CA SER A 276 -4.71 -1.72 29.29
C SER A 276 -4.55 -2.92 28.35
N VAL A 277 -4.01 -2.73 27.15
CA VAL A 277 -3.73 -3.84 26.22
C VAL A 277 -2.75 -4.84 26.83
N LEU A 278 -1.64 -4.37 27.41
CA LEU A 278 -0.63 -5.24 28.01
C LEU A 278 -1.15 -5.97 29.26
N GLU A 279 -2.03 -5.35 30.04
CA GLU A 279 -2.63 -5.99 31.22
C GLU A 279 -3.72 -7.01 30.85
N GLU A 280 -4.57 -6.69 29.86
CA GLU A 280 -5.76 -7.47 29.53
C GLU A 280 -5.52 -8.53 28.44
N THR A 281 -4.47 -8.39 27.64
CA THR A 281 -4.15 -9.27 26.51
C THR A 281 -2.81 -9.95 26.73
N PRO A 282 -2.74 -11.12 27.40
CA PRO A 282 -1.48 -11.77 27.75
C PRO A 282 -0.59 -12.17 26.57
N SER A 283 -1.13 -12.23 25.35
CA SER A 283 -0.39 -12.50 24.11
C SER A 283 0.13 -11.24 23.43
N ALA A 284 -0.29 -10.05 23.86
CA ALA A 284 0.18 -8.79 23.32
C ALA A 284 1.59 -8.48 23.85
N GLN A 285 2.42 -7.93 22.98
CA GLN A 285 3.77 -7.49 23.31
C GLN A 285 4.09 -6.21 22.53
N SER A 286 4.87 -5.32 23.13
CA SER A 286 5.46 -4.18 22.43
C SER A 286 6.81 -4.54 21.82
N TRP A 287 7.22 -3.76 20.82
CA TRP A 287 8.51 -3.94 20.15
C TRP A 287 9.70 -3.69 21.10
N TYR A 288 9.52 -2.79 22.06
CA TYR A 288 10.45 -2.55 23.15
C TYR A 288 9.90 -3.15 24.44
N THR A 289 10.79 -3.71 25.26
CA THR A 289 10.43 -4.32 26.54
C THR A 289 10.19 -3.30 27.66
N ASP A 290 10.53 -2.04 27.41
CA ASP A 290 10.61 -0.92 28.35
C ASP A 290 9.79 0.29 27.92
#